data_AF-A0A945A8G5-F1
#
_entry.id   AF-A0A945A8G5-F1
#
_cell.length_a   1.000
_cell.length_b   1.000
_cell.length_c   1.000
_cell.angle_alpha   90.00
_cell.angle_beta   90.00
_cell.angle_gamma   90.00
#
_symmetry.space_group_name_H-M   'P 1'
#
loop_
_entity.id
_entity.type
_entity.pdbx_description
1 polymer ?
#
loop_
_entity_poly.entity_id
_entity_poly.type
_entity_poly.pdbx_seq_one_letter_code
_entity_poly.pdbx_strand_id
1 'polypeptide(L)'
;MVLRMLIGFLVFCGSVSADADVPKPTERQQMDALVELMRHVRQNYYEDTEAVELLHGAIEGYLSQLDPHSTYVRPDELHDTQERLRGSFEGIGIFFEMVDDVLTV
;
A
#
# COMPACT_ATOMS: atom_id res chain seq x y z
N MET A 1 -13.49 -34.50 -50.37
CA MET A 1 -12.46 -33.44 -50.28
C MET A 1 -12.87 -32.34 -49.30
N VAL A 2 -14.10 -31.84 -49.38
CA VAL A 2 -14.62 -30.74 -48.53
C VAL A 2 -14.76 -31.11 -47.04
N LEU A 3 -15.13 -32.36 -46.71
CA LEU A 3 -15.36 -32.80 -45.33
C LEU A 3 -14.07 -32.94 -44.49
N ARG A 4 -12.92 -33.24 -45.11
CA ARG A 4 -11.61 -33.30 -44.43
C ARG A 4 -11.06 -31.92 -44.09
N MET A 5 -11.47 -30.89 -44.84
CA MET A 5 -11.07 -29.51 -44.61
C MET A 5 -11.83 -28.87 -43.43
N LEU A 6 -13.09 -29.29 -43.22
CA LEU A 6 -13.95 -28.76 -42.17
C LEU A 6 -13.60 -29.30 -40.77
N ILE A 7 -13.19 -30.57 -40.68
CA ILE A 7 -12.70 -31.18 -39.42
C ILE A 7 -11.34 -30.59 -39.01
N GLY A 8 -10.47 -30.30 -39.99
CA GLY A 8 -9.18 -29.65 -39.72
C GLY A 8 -9.30 -28.22 -39.17
N PHE A 9 -10.30 -27.47 -39.63
CA PHE A 9 -10.56 -26.11 -39.15
C PHE A 9 -11.11 -26.08 -37.71
N LEU A 10 -11.93 -27.07 -37.33
CA LEU A 10 -12.47 -27.18 -35.97
C LEU A 10 -11.39 -27.53 -34.94
N VAL A 11 -10.40 -28.35 -35.32
CA VAL A 11 -9.27 -28.72 -34.43
C VAL A 11 -8.28 -27.56 -34.27
N PHE A 12 -8.15 -26.68 -35.26
CA PHE A 12 -7.23 -25.53 -35.19
C PHE A 12 -7.75 -24.37 -34.30
N CYS A 13 -9.05 -24.29 -34.07
CA CYS A 13 -9.65 -23.22 -33.25
C CYS A 13 -9.63 -23.53 -31.75
N GLY A 14 -9.50 -24.80 -31.35
CA GLY A 14 -9.64 -25.25 -29.95
C GLY A 14 -8.43 -25.00 -29.03
N SER A 15 -7.29 -24.52 -29.54
CA SER A 15 -6.04 -24.42 -28.75
C SER A 15 -5.42 -23.04 -28.68
N VAL A 16 -6.08 -21.97 -29.17
CA VAL A 16 -5.65 -20.60 -28.85
C VAL A 16 -6.10 -20.27 -27.43
N SER A 17 -5.32 -20.75 -26.47
CA SER A 17 -5.29 -20.17 -25.14
C SER A 17 -4.61 -18.82 -25.28
N ALA A 18 -5.43 -17.77 -25.40
CA ALA A 18 -4.98 -16.39 -25.34
C ALA A 18 -4.69 -16.06 -23.87
N ASP A 19 -3.52 -16.49 -23.38
CA ASP A 19 -2.91 -15.87 -22.21
C ASP A 19 -2.51 -14.46 -22.64
N ALA A 20 -3.42 -13.51 -22.42
CA ALA A 20 -3.16 -12.10 -22.67
C ALA A 20 -2.17 -11.62 -21.62
N ASP A 21 -0.88 -11.70 -21.94
CA ASP A 21 0.19 -11.06 -21.19
C ASP A 21 -0.08 -9.55 -21.19
N VAL A 22 -0.66 -9.03 -20.10
CA VAL A 22 -0.89 -7.60 -19.92
C VAL A 22 0.48 -6.97 -19.68
N PRO A 23 0.97 -6.08 -20.56
CA PRO A 23 2.28 -5.48 -20.39
C PRO A 23 2.29 -4.67 -19.10
N LYS A 24 3.24 -5.00 -18.21
CA LYS A 24 3.43 -4.26 -16.95
C LYS A 24 3.78 -2.81 -17.28
N PRO A 25 3.15 -1.82 -16.61
CA PRO A 25 3.46 -0.41 -16.85
C PRO A 25 4.92 -0.12 -16.50
N THR A 26 5.55 0.72 -17.32
CA THR A 26 6.92 1.22 -17.06
C THR A 26 6.90 2.10 -15.81
N GLU A 27 8.02 2.21 -15.09
CA GLU A 27 8.17 3.09 -13.92
C GLU A 27 7.66 4.52 -14.17
N ARG A 28 7.98 5.11 -15.33
CA ARG A 28 7.44 6.43 -15.70
C ARG A 28 5.92 6.47 -15.76
N GLN A 29 5.30 5.44 -16.34
CA GLN A 29 3.84 5.36 -16.46
C GLN A 29 3.18 5.21 -15.08
N GLN A 30 3.84 4.52 -14.14
CA GLN A 30 3.37 4.41 -12.76
C GLN A 30 3.43 5.76 -12.04
N MET A 31 4.51 6.51 -12.21
CA MET A 31 4.66 7.87 -11.65
C MET A 31 3.65 8.85 -12.26
N ASP A 32 3.46 8.82 -13.57
CA ASP A 32 2.49 9.65 -14.27
C ASP A 32 1.06 9.37 -13.78
N ALA A 33 0.70 8.10 -13.59
CA ALA A 33 -0.59 7.70 -13.05
C ALA A 33 -0.82 8.20 -11.62
N LEU A 34 0.21 8.16 -10.76
CA LEU A 34 0.13 8.68 -9.39
C LEU A 34 -0.07 10.20 -9.37
N VAL A 35 0.69 10.93 -10.18
CA VAL A 35 0.55 12.39 -10.30
C VAL A 35 -0.84 12.77 -10.80
N GLU A 36 -1.35 12.05 -11.79
CA GLU A 36 -2.69 12.28 -12.32
C GLU A 36 -3.78 12.01 -11.27
N LEU A 37 -3.65 10.96 -10.47
CA LEU A 37 -4.53 10.67 -9.34
C LEU A 37 -4.52 11.83 -8.32
N MET A 38 -3.33 12.28 -7.90
CA MET A 38 -3.20 13.38 -6.95
C MET A 38 -3.81 14.69 -7.47
N ARG A 39 -3.68 14.95 -8.78
CA ARG A 39 -4.30 16.10 -9.45
C ARG A 39 -5.82 15.95 -9.51
N HIS A 40 -6.31 14.76 -9.84
CA HIS A 40 -7.73 14.47 -9.95
C HIS A 40 -8.44 14.64 -8.61
N VAL A 41 -7.89 14.10 -7.52
CA VAL A 41 -8.45 14.27 -6.18
C VAL A 41 -8.50 15.74 -5.81
N ARG A 42 -7.40 16.48 -5.97
CA ARG A 42 -7.35 17.91 -5.61
C ARG A 42 -8.33 18.80 -6.37
N GLN A 43 -8.62 18.47 -7.62
CA GLN A 43 -9.49 19.30 -8.47
C GLN A 43 -10.97 18.96 -8.35
N ASN A 44 -11.29 17.71 -8.02
CA ASN A 44 -12.68 17.22 -8.02
C ASN A 44 -13.21 16.97 -6.61
N TYR A 45 -12.36 17.03 -5.58
CA TYR A 45 -12.80 16.88 -4.20
C TYR A 45 -13.40 18.19 -3.69
N TYR A 46 -14.50 18.05 -2.95
CA TYR A 46 -15.39 19.13 -2.53
C TYR A 46 -14.80 19.99 -1.39
N GLU A 47 -13.87 19.43 -0.61
CA GLU A 47 -13.26 20.09 0.55
C GLU A 47 -11.77 20.35 0.32
N ASP A 48 -11.23 21.38 1.00
CA ASP A 48 -9.80 21.62 1.05
C ASP A 48 -9.12 20.49 1.83
N THR A 49 -8.63 19.48 1.12
CA THR A 49 -7.83 18.41 1.73
C THR A 49 -6.41 18.89 1.96
N GLU A 50 -5.85 18.65 3.15
CA GLU A 50 -4.42 18.84 3.39
C GLU A 50 -3.62 17.86 2.52
N ALA A 51 -2.97 18.38 1.48
CA ALA A 51 -2.21 17.56 0.53
C ALA A 51 -1.10 16.73 1.20
N VAL A 52 -0.62 17.19 2.37
CA VAL A 52 0.41 16.52 3.18
C VAL A 52 -0.16 15.25 3.84
N GLU A 53 -1.37 15.33 4.41
CA GLU A 53 -2.02 14.15 5.02
C GLU A 53 -2.33 13.07 3.98
N LEU A 54 -2.83 13.46 2.81
CA LEU A 54 -3.07 12.52 1.71
C LEU A 54 -1.78 11.86 1.20
N LEU A 55 -0.68 12.59 1.20
CA LEU A 55 0.63 12.04 0.83
C LEU A 55 1.09 11.00 1.86
N HIS A 56 0.95 11.29 3.16
CA HIS A 56 1.29 10.33 4.21
C HIS A 56 0.46 9.05 4.10
N GLY A 57 -0.87 9.16 3.94
CA GLY A 57 -1.74 8.01 3.72
C GLY A 57 -1.41 7.22 2.46
N ALA A 58 -0.99 7.90 1.37
CA ALA A 58 -0.55 7.23 0.15
C ALA A 58 0.74 6.42 0.36
N ILE A 59 1.72 6.96 1.11
CA ILE A 59 2.97 6.26 1.44
C ILE A 59 2.69 5.03 2.32
N GLU A 60 1.84 5.19 3.35
CA GLU A 60 1.44 4.10 4.24
C GLU A 60 0.71 2.98 3.47
N GLY A 61 -0.25 3.34 2.61
CA GLY A 61 -0.94 2.39 1.74
C GLY A 61 0.01 1.67 0.79
N TYR A 62 0.97 2.39 0.20
CA TYR A 62 1.96 1.81 -0.70
C TYR A 62 2.89 0.81 0.03
N LEU A 63 3.36 1.15 1.24
CA LEU A 63 4.21 0.27 2.05
C LEU A 63 3.46 -0.95 2.59
N SER A 64 2.17 -0.80 2.93
CA SER A 64 1.33 -1.91 3.39
C SER A 64 1.20 -3.04 2.37
N GLN A 65 1.32 -2.70 1.08
CA GLN A 65 1.27 -3.66 -0.03
C GLN A 65 2.62 -4.34 -0.29
N LEU A 66 3.73 -3.75 0.19
CA LEU A 66 5.08 -4.26 0.01
C LEU A 66 5.42 -5.35 1.04
N ASP A 67 5.19 -5.08 2.32
CA ASP A 67 5.49 -6.01 3.43
C ASP A 67 4.71 -5.63 4.71
N PRO A 68 4.08 -6.60 5.41
CA PRO A 68 3.39 -6.38 6.70
C PRO A 68 4.21 -5.73 7.82
N HIS A 69 5.54 -5.73 7.73
CA HIS A 69 6.43 -5.14 8.74
C HIS A 69 6.99 -3.77 8.34
N SER A 70 6.74 -3.31 7.12
CA SER A 70 7.19 -2.00 6.66
C SER A 70 6.20 -0.92 7.09
N THR A 71 6.62 -0.05 8.00
CA THR A 71 5.83 1.13 8.42
C THR A 71 6.52 2.42 8.01
N TYR A 72 5.71 3.41 7.65
CA TYR A 72 6.16 4.79 7.55
C TYR A 72 6.16 5.43 8.93
N VAL A 73 7.14 6.27 9.24
CA VAL A 73 7.20 7.08 10.47
C VAL A 73 7.09 8.53 10.04
N ARG A 74 6.02 9.19 10.48
CA ARG A 74 5.78 10.59 10.11
C ARG A 74 6.77 11.51 10.83
N PRO A 75 7.09 12.68 10.26
CA PRO A 75 8.07 13.60 10.87
C PRO A 75 7.72 14.05 12.30
N ASP A 76 6.43 14.18 12.59
CA ASP A 76 5.87 14.52 13.90
C ASP A 76 6.00 13.37 14.92
N GLU A 77 5.94 12.11 14.47
CA GLU A 77 6.04 10.91 15.32
C GLU A 77 7.48 10.37 15.44
N LEU A 78 8.42 10.99 14.73
CA LEU A 78 9.79 10.53 14.63
C LEU A 78 10.49 10.53 16.00
N HIS A 79 10.21 11.53 16.83
CA HIS A 79 10.81 11.68 18.15
C HIS A 79 10.41 10.53 19.08
N ASP A 80 9.10 10.34 19.30
CA ASP A 80 8.55 9.27 20.13
C ASP A 80 8.98 7.88 19.63
N THR A 81 9.02 7.70 18.31
CA THR A 81 9.49 6.45 17.70
C THR A 81 10.97 6.22 18.00
N GLN A 82 11.81 7.25 17.92
CA GLN A 82 13.22 7.15 18.27
C GLN A 82 13.44 6.84 19.75
N GLU A 83 12.65 7.43 20.64
CA GLU A 83 12.70 7.14 22.08
C GLU A 83 12.37 5.68 22.38
N ARG A 84 11.28 5.17 21.79
CA ARG A 84 10.88 3.75 21.88
C ARG A 84 11.96 2.81 21.36
N LEU A 85 12.59 3.14 20.22
CA LEU A 85 13.64 2.32 19.62
C LEU A 85 14.96 2.35 20.41
N ARG A 86 15.30 3.51 21.00
CA ARG A 86 16.50 3.65 21.85
C ARG A 86 16.29 3.04 23.24
N GLY A 87 15.07 2.65 23.58
CA GLY A 87 14.72 2.22 24.94
C GLY A 87 14.88 3.33 25.98
N SER A 88 14.94 4.58 25.52
CA SER A 88 15.05 5.76 26.38
C SER A 88 13.64 6.17 26.77
N PHE A 89 13.02 5.39 27.65
CA PHE A 89 11.80 5.83 28.31
C PHE A 89 12.19 6.96 29.26
N GLU A 90 11.84 8.21 28.96
CA GLU A 90 11.83 9.28 29.95
C GLU A 90 10.68 8.98 30.92
N GLY A 91 10.98 8.18 31.94
CA GLY A 91 10.04 7.76 32.97
C GLY A 91 10.76 7.58 34.29
N ILE A 92 10.06 7.83 35.39
CA ILE A 92 10.60 7.73 36.76
C ILE A 92 10.99 6.28 37.13
N GLY A 93 10.67 5.28 36.30
CA GLY A 93 10.97 3.86 36.53
C GLY A 93 9.95 3.17 37.45
N ILE A 94 8.70 3.63 37.44
CA ILE A 94 7.62 3.03 38.24
C ILE A 94 6.97 1.92 37.42
N PHE A 95 7.09 0.68 37.88
CA PHE A 95 6.38 -0.47 37.34
C PHE A 95 5.14 -0.70 38.22
N PHE A 96 3.95 -0.61 37.64
CA PHE A 96 2.71 -0.90 38.36
C PHE A 96 2.40 -2.39 38.21
N GLU A 97 2.43 -3.13 39.32
CA GLU A 97 1.88 -4.48 39.40
C GLU A 97 0.47 -4.41 39.98
N MET A 98 -0.52 -4.92 39.24
CA MET A 98 -1.90 -5.00 39.74
C MET A 98 -2.00 -6.16 40.71
N VAL A 99 -1.81 -5.89 42.00
CA VAL A 99 -2.11 -6.84 43.08
C VAL A 99 -3.43 -6.43 43.72
N ASP A 100 -4.41 -7.33 43.70
CA ASP A 100 -5.70 -7.19 44.38
C ASP A 100 -6.50 -5.92 44.02
N ASP A 101 -6.46 -5.49 42.75
CA ASP A 101 -7.24 -4.34 42.24
C ASP A 101 -6.88 -2.97 42.89
N VAL A 102 -5.70 -2.88 43.53
CA VAL A 102 -5.19 -1.64 44.13
C VAL A 102 -3.86 -1.24 43.48
N LEU A 103 -3.81 -0.02 42.93
CA LEU A 103 -2.59 0.55 42.38
C LEU A 103 -1.60 0.83 43.52
N THR A 104 -0.48 0.12 43.55
CA THR A 104 0.59 0.32 44.54
C THR A 104 1.87 0.81 43.84
N VAL A 105 2.56 1.77 44.46
CA VAL A 105 3.72 2.51 43.93
C VAL A 105 5.04 1.86 44.32
#